data_AF-A0A4S4CLK1-F1
#
_entry.id   AF-A0A4S4CLK1-F1
#
_cell.length_a   1.000
_cell.length_b   1.000
_cell.length_c   1.000
_cell.angle_alpha   90.00
_cell.angle_beta   90.00
_cell.angle_gamma   90.00
#
_symmetry.space_group_name_H-M   'P 1'
#
loop_
_entity.id
_entity.type
_entity.pdbx_description
1 polymer ?
#
loop_
_entity_poly.entity_id
_entity_poly.type
_entity_poly.pdbx_seq_one_letter_code
_entity_poly.pdbx_strand_id
1 'polypeptide(L)'
;MAVDISAAVRGQIVTCPAALKLSPSAVCLYVKSGAASLRPLIKGRLTTRAVGDWKTAGKASTLLVSAKAGDPVGAFVLLSTLADQESLVVVDAVQARAAAAGTPKAPAGITRGQPYVLGSDLAGVVKVTSLGAGKFRLSVPDQSTLTVTVGQRKAQTDGGSVELPLAPATDGKNLIFPVSGLRALGCTVTPAGKDMTVACGADSIGLKPIVF
;
A
#
# COMPACT_ATOMS: atom_id res chain seq x y z
N MET A 1 -14.14 1.84 13.48
CA MET A 1 -13.89 3.12 12.79
C MET A 1 -14.88 3.39 11.66
N ALA A 2 -14.95 2.57 10.59
CA ALA A 2 -15.94 2.76 9.53
C ALA A 2 -17.39 2.66 10.04
N VAL A 3 -17.67 1.74 10.97
CA VAL A 3 -18.98 1.61 11.64
C VAL A 3 -19.34 2.86 12.46
N ASP A 4 -18.38 3.43 13.18
CA ASP A 4 -18.58 4.64 14.00
C ASP A 4 -18.89 5.86 13.13
N ILE A 5 -18.20 5.98 11.99
CA ILE A 5 -18.42 7.04 11.00
C ILE A 5 -19.76 6.84 10.28
N SER A 6 -20.11 5.59 9.93
CA SER A 6 -21.42 5.26 9.35
C SER A 6 -22.57 5.66 10.26
N ALA A 7 -22.45 5.39 11.57
CA ALA A 7 -23.44 5.80 12.57
C ALA A 7 -23.52 7.34 12.73
N ALA A 8 -22.39 8.04 12.57
CA ALA A 8 -22.31 9.50 12.64
C ALA A 8 -23.02 10.21 11.49
N VAL A 9 -22.84 9.70 10.27
CA VAL A 9 -23.30 10.37 9.03
C VAL A 9 -24.59 9.78 8.47
N ARG A 10 -25.07 8.66 9.03
CA ARG A 10 -26.23 7.89 8.52
C ARG A 10 -26.12 7.58 7.02
N GLY A 11 -24.92 7.23 6.59
CA GLY A 11 -24.62 6.95 5.18
C GLY A 11 -25.02 5.54 4.76
N GLN A 12 -25.30 5.38 3.48
CA GLN A 12 -25.51 4.08 2.85
C GLN A 12 -24.17 3.52 2.38
N ILE A 13 -23.84 2.29 2.76
CA ILE A 13 -22.65 1.59 2.26
C ILE A 13 -22.83 1.37 0.76
N VAL A 14 -21.84 1.78 -0.02
CA VAL A 14 -21.80 1.64 -1.48
C VAL A 14 -20.45 1.09 -1.90
N THR A 15 -20.40 0.53 -3.11
CA THR A 15 -19.14 0.13 -3.73
C THR A 15 -18.24 1.34 -3.94
N CYS A 16 -17.00 1.24 -3.51
CA CYS A 16 -16.01 2.29 -3.72
C CYS A 16 -15.68 2.47 -5.21
N PRO A 17 -15.68 3.71 -5.75
CA PRO A 17 -15.26 3.96 -7.12
C PRO A 17 -13.82 3.50 -7.37
N ALA A 18 -13.61 2.67 -8.40
CA ALA A 18 -12.29 2.13 -8.76
C ALA A 18 -11.26 3.23 -9.08
N ALA A 19 -11.73 4.39 -9.57
CA ALA A 19 -10.89 5.55 -9.87
C ALA A 19 -10.14 6.11 -8.65
N LEU A 20 -10.61 5.83 -7.43
CA LEU A 20 -10.02 6.35 -6.19
C LEU A 20 -8.81 5.54 -5.69
N LYS A 21 -8.46 4.41 -6.35
CA LYS A 21 -7.32 3.55 -5.99
C LYS A 21 -7.23 3.27 -4.48
N LEU A 22 -8.36 2.95 -3.89
CA LEU A 22 -8.50 2.71 -2.46
C LEU A 22 -8.04 1.30 -2.09
N SER A 23 -7.74 1.09 -0.81
CA SER A 23 -7.35 -0.24 -0.34
C SER A 23 -8.52 -1.24 -0.42
N PRO A 24 -8.25 -2.55 -0.42
CA PRO A 24 -9.30 -3.58 -0.39
C PRO A 24 -10.18 -3.53 0.88
N SER A 25 -9.72 -2.88 1.93
CA SER A 25 -10.47 -2.68 3.19
C SER A 25 -11.13 -1.30 3.29
N ALA A 26 -11.08 -0.51 2.22
CA ALA A 26 -11.74 0.78 2.18
C ALA A 26 -13.27 0.63 2.19
N VAL A 27 -13.92 1.52 2.94
CA VAL A 27 -15.38 1.57 3.04
C VAL A 27 -15.86 2.90 2.48
N CYS A 28 -16.77 2.85 1.51
CA CYS A 28 -17.40 4.02 0.94
C CYS A 28 -18.85 4.12 1.38
N LEU A 29 -19.24 5.29 1.84
CA LEU A 29 -20.57 5.63 2.31
C LEU A 29 -21.09 6.79 1.47
N TYR A 30 -22.21 6.59 0.79
CA TYR A 30 -22.94 7.68 0.17
C TYR A 30 -23.85 8.35 1.21
N VAL A 31 -23.85 9.68 1.24
CA VAL A 31 -24.64 10.47 2.18
C VAL A 31 -25.34 11.60 1.44
N LYS A 32 -26.65 11.73 1.65
CA LYS A 32 -27.46 12.87 1.18
C LYS A 32 -27.28 14.09 2.09
N SER A 33 -26.03 14.53 2.23
CA SER A 33 -25.67 15.78 2.90
C SER A 33 -24.40 16.35 2.29
N GLY A 34 -24.32 17.67 2.22
CA GLY A 34 -23.12 18.35 1.72
C GLY A 34 -21.91 18.18 2.64
N ALA A 35 -20.70 18.17 2.08
CA ALA A 35 -19.47 17.94 2.85
C ALA A 35 -19.28 18.97 3.99
N ALA A 36 -19.78 20.19 3.82
CA ALA A 36 -19.70 21.24 4.83
C ALA A 36 -20.40 20.88 6.14
N SER A 37 -21.58 20.24 6.09
CA SER A 37 -22.33 19.81 7.28
C SER A 37 -21.78 18.52 7.88
N LEU A 38 -21.13 17.66 7.08
CA LEU A 38 -20.56 16.40 7.55
C LEU A 38 -19.24 16.57 8.31
N ARG A 39 -18.40 17.54 7.93
CA ARG A 39 -17.10 17.81 8.58
C ARG A 39 -17.16 17.92 10.11
N PRO A 40 -18.05 18.76 10.71
CA PRO A 40 -18.13 18.86 12.16
C PRO A 40 -18.67 17.59 12.83
N LEU A 41 -19.62 16.88 12.19
CA LEU A 41 -20.19 15.63 12.72
C LEU A 41 -19.14 14.52 12.82
N ILE A 42 -18.35 14.35 11.76
CA ILE A 42 -17.29 13.35 11.70
C ILE A 42 -16.18 13.69 12.70
N LYS A 43 -15.72 14.96 12.74
CA LYS A 43 -14.68 15.37 13.69
C LYS A 43 -15.15 15.20 15.14
N GLY A 44 -16.40 15.57 15.44
CA GLY A 44 -17.00 15.37 16.76
C GLY A 44 -17.10 13.91 17.19
N ARG A 45 -17.27 12.97 16.26
CA ARG A 45 -17.32 11.53 16.55
C ARG A 45 -15.95 10.87 16.66
N LEU A 46 -14.96 11.38 15.94
CA LEU A 46 -13.58 10.92 16.05
C LEU A 46 -12.86 11.47 17.29
N THR A 47 -13.32 12.61 17.82
CA THR A 47 -12.79 13.27 19.03
C THR A 47 -11.26 13.38 18.98
N THR A 48 -10.57 12.78 19.94
CA THR A 48 -9.10 12.82 20.10
C THR A 48 -8.35 11.94 19.11
N ARG A 49 -9.05 11.17 18.27
CA ARG A 49 -8.47 10.37 17.18
C ARG A 49 -8.29 11.15 15.88
N ALA A 50 -8.95 12.31 15.75
CA ALA A 50 -8.74 13.18 14.60
C ALA A 50 -7.36 13.85 14.72
N VAL A 51 -6.50 13.64 13.72
CA VAL A 51 -5.16 14.20 13.69
C VAL A 51 -5.18 15.49 12.87
N GLY A 52 -5.25 16.62 13.57
CA GLY A 52 -5.32 17.95 12.98
C GLY A 52 -6.70 18.32 12.42
N ASP A 53 -6.69 19.21 11.44
CA ASP A 53 -7.88 19.74 10.78
C ASP A 53 -8.11 19.17 9.38
N TRP A 54 -9.33 19.37 8.89
CA TRP A 54 -9.70 19.02 7.52
C TRP A 54 -8.81 19.76 6.52
N LYS A 55 -8.12 19.01 5.66
CA LYS A 55 -7.43 19.55 4.50
C LYS A 55 -8.37 19.54 3.32
N THR A 56 -8.72 20.72 2.82
CA THR A 56 -9.65 20.87 1.70
C THR A 56 -8.91 21.18 0.41
N ALA A 57 -9.23 20.46 -0.67
CA ALA A 57 -8.67 20.65 -2.00
C ALA A 57 -9.80 20.51 -3.02
N GLY A 58 -10.28 21.65 -3.57
CA GLY A 58 -11.42 21.67 -4.48
C GLY A 58 -12.68 21.08 -3.84
N LYS A 59 -13.28 20.07 -4.49
CA LYS A 59 -14.48 19.35 -4.01
C LYS A 59 -14.18 18.25 -3.00
N ALA A 60 -12.92 18.07 -2.59
CA ALA A 60 -12.50 17.04 -1.65
C ALA A 60 -12.04 17.64 -0.31
N SER A 61 -12.34 16.95 0.78
CA SER A 61 -11.81 17.26 2.11
C SER A 61 -11.27 15.98 2.75
N THR A 62 -10.04 16.02 3.28
CA THR A 62 -9.41 14.86 3.91
C THR A 62 -9.10 15.15 5.37
N LEU A 63 -9.41 14.20 6.26
CA LEU A 63 -9.05 14.22 7.66
C LEU A 63 -8.20 13.00 7.98
N LEU A 64 -7.07 13.21 8.66
CA LEU A 64 -6.23 12.12 9.13
C LEU A 64 -6.75 11.61 10.46
N VAL A 65 -6.67 10.29 10.68
CA VAL A 65 -7.22 9.63 11.86
C VAL A 65 -6.21 8.64 12.40
N SER A 66 -5.96 8.70 13.71
CA SER A 66 -5.17 7.72 14.44
C SER A 66 -6.08 6.64 15.05
N ALA A 67 -5.55 5.44 15.26
CA ALA A 67 -6.32 4.37 15.89
C ALA A 67 -6.73 4.74 17.34
N LYS A 68 -5.83 5.42 18.06
CA LYS A 68 -6.05 6.00 19.38
C LYS A 68 -5.46 7.40 19.47
N ALA A 69 -5.89 8.16 20.47
CA ALA A 69 -5.35 9.50 20.71
C ALA A 69 -3.83 9.45 20.94
N GLY A 70 -3.07 10.24 20.19
CA GLY A 70 -1.60 10.28 20.28
C GLY A 70 -0.87 9.19 19.48
N ASP A 71 -1.58 8.21 18.90
CA ASP A 71 -0.97 7.22 18.01
C ASP A 71 -0.63 7.84 16.63
N PRO A 72 0.29 7.21 15.87
CA PRO A 72 0.49 7.52 14.46
C PRO A 72 -0.82 7.43 13.66
N VAL A 73 -0.91 8.23 12.59
CA VAL A 73 -2.04 8.17 11.65
C VAL A 73 -2.12 6.77 11.06
N GLY A 74 -3.24 6.09 11.27
CA GLY A 74 -3.51 4.75 10.75
C GLY A 74 -4.62 4.72 9.69
N ALA A 75 -5.34 5.82 9.51
CA ALA A 75 -6.46 5.92 8.60
C ALA A 75 -6.70 7.35 8.12
N PHE A 76 -7.42 7.50 7.03
CA PHE A 76 -7.90 8.78 6.55
C PHE A 76 -9.38 8.70 6.22
N VAL A 77 -10.05 9.83 6.40
CA VAL A 77 -11.43 10.03 5.95
C VAL A 77 -11.38 11.05 4.83
N LEU A 78 -11.82 10.64 3.64
CA LEU A 78 -11.98 11.50 2.48
C LEU A 78 -13.46 11.77 2.29
N LEU A 79 -13.82 13.05 2.25
CA LEU A 79 -15.13 13.55 1.83
C LEU A 79 -14.99 14.07 0.41
N SER A 80 -15.77 13.53 -0.52
CA SER A 80 -15.88 14.04 -1.88
C SER A 80 -17.30 14.53 -2.12
N THR A 81 -17.44 15.81 -2.45
CA THR A 81 -18.74 16.40 -2.81
C THR A 81 -19.12 15.92 -4.21
N LEU A 82 -20.20 15.11 -4.29
CA LEU A 82 -20.78 14.66 -5.55
C LEU A 82 -21.70 15.75 -6.12
N ALA A 83 -22.55 16.31 -5.25
CA ALA A 83 -23.43 17.44 -5.50
C ALA A 83 -23.55 18.29 -4.22
N ASP A 84 -24.16 19.47 -4.29
CA ASP A 84 -24.22 20.41 -3.14
C ASP A 84 -24.83 19.79 -1.87
N GLN A 85 -25.72 18.81 -2.04
CA GLN A 85 -26.38 18.06 -0.97
C GLN A 85 -26.00 16.58 -0.93
N GLU A 86 -24.94 16.18 -1.64
CA GLU A 86 -24.54 14.77 -1.74
C GLU A 86 -23.03 14.62 -1.60
N SER A 87 -22.62 13.75 -0.70
CA SER A 87 -21.20 13.48 -0.46
C SER A 87 -20.92 11.99 -0.45
N LEU A 88 -19.77 11.63 -0.99
CA LEU A 88 -19.15 10.34 -0.76
C LEU A 88 -18.17 10.47 0.41
N VAL A 89 -18.38 9.68 1.46
CA VAL A 89 -17.45 9.53 2.58
C VAL A 89 -16.68 8.24 2.37
N VAL A 90 -15.37 8.35 2.26
CA VAL A 90 -14.46 7.21 2.14
C VAL A 90 -13.66 7.11 3.43
N VAL A 91 -13.71 5.94 4.06
CA VAL A 91 -12.87 5.60 5.19
C VAL A 91 -11.91 4.53 4.71
N ASP A 92 -10.64 4.88 4.67
CA ASP A 92 -9.60 3.95 4.27
C ASP A 92 -8.49 3.93 5.32
N ALA A 93 -7.92 2.77 5.54
CA ALA A 93 -6.68 2.70 6.27
C ALA A 93 -5.63 3.47 5.46
N VAL A 94 -4.87 4.33 6.14
CA VAL A 94 -3.60 4.74 5.57
C VAL A 94 -2.83 3.44 5.60
N GLN A 95 -2.71 2.76 4.46
CA GLN A 95 -1.59 1.86 4.26
C GLN A 95 -0.40 2.69 4.66
N ALA A 96 0.16 2.37 5.83
CA ALA A 96 1.23 3.15 6.39
C ALA A 96 2.25 3.27 5.26
N ARG A 97 2.38 4.48 4.72
CA ARG A 97 3.57 4.84 3.99
C ARG A 97 4.63 4.59 5.03
N ALA A 98 5.33 3.45 4.92
CA ALA A 98 6.29 3.01 5.90
C ALA A 98 7.07 4.26 6.27
N ALA A 99 6.94 4.67 7.54
CA ALA A 99 7.59 5.87 8.02
C ALA A 99 9.04 5.75 7.56
N ALA A 100 9.59 6.83 7.02
CA ALA A 100 11.02 6.93 6.84
C ALA A 100 11.64 6.87 8.24
N ALA A 101 11.77 5.66 8.77
CA ALA A 101 12.70 5.34 9.83
C ALA A 101 14.05 5.81 9.30
N GLY A 102 14.72 6.66 10.08
CA GLY A 102 16.00 7.24 9.72
C GLY A 102 16.90 6.19 9.08
N THR A 103 17.59 6.60 8.01
CA THR A 103 18.45 5.81 7.13
C THR A 103 18.73 4.42 7.69
N PRO A 104 17.91 3.41 7.36
CA PRO A 104 18.12 2.08 7.87
C PRO A 104 19.51 1.68 7.42
N LYS A 105 20.37 1.25 8.36
CA LYS A 105 21.64 0.61 8.01
C LYS A 105 21.29 -0.47 6.99
N ALA A 106 21.71 -0.28 5.74
CA ALA A 106 21.36 -1.16 4.64
C ALA A 106 21.58 -2.62 5.09
N PRO A 107 20.54 -3.47 5.06
CA PRO A 107 20.68 -4.86 5.45
C PRO A 107 21.83 -5.52 4.70
N ALA A 108 22.49 -6.48 5.34
CA ALA A 108 23.60 -7.19 4.72
C ALA A 108 23.17 -7.80 3.37
N GLY A 109 23.95 -7.55 2.32
CA GLY A 109 23.66 -8.01 0.96
C GLY A 109 22.96 -7.01 0.04
N ILE A 110 22.51 -5.85 0.55
CA ILE A 110 21.99 -4.76 -0.30
C ILE A 110 23.13 -4.06 -1.06
N THR A 111 22.93 -3.88 -2.36
CA THR A 111 23.75 -2.98 -3.18
C THR A 111 23.20 -1.56 -3.08
N ARG A 112 23.98 -0.63 -2.50
CA ARG A 112 23.60 0.78 -2.33
C ARG A 112 23.29 1.47 -3.66
N GLY A 113 22.34 2.41 -3.65
CA GLY A 113 21.93 3.15 -4.85
C GLY A 113 21.09 2.36 -5.85
N GLN A 114 20.82 1.06 -5.60
CA GLN A 114 19.94 0.25 -6.45
C GLN A 114 18.52 0.20 -5.89
N PRO A 115 17.49 0.15 -6.74
CA PRO A 115 16.10 0.08 -6.30
C PRO A 115 15.70 -1.33 -5.85
N TYR A 116 15.12 -1.42 -4.66
CA TYR A 116 14.53 -2.63 -4.08
C TYR A 116 13.06 -2.41 -3.75
N VAL A 117 12.30 -3.49 -3.59
CA VAL A 117 10.92 -3.50 -3.11
C VAL A 117 10.79 -4.45 -1.94
N LEU A 118 9.87 -4.17 -1.02
CA LEU A 118 9.51 -5.15 0.00
C LEU A 118 8.59 -6.20 -0.62
N GLY A 119 8.80 -7.47 -0.28
CA GLY A 119 7.94 -8.56 -0.73
C GLY A 119 6.49 -8.40 -0.27
N SER A 120 6.26 -7.71 0.86
CA SER A 120 4.91 -7.35 1.33
C SER A 120 4.20 -6.37 0.41
N ASP A 121 4.95 -5.47 -0.23
CA ASP A 121 4.38 -4.43 -1.08
C ASP A 121 3.96 -4.99 -2.44
N LEU A 122 4.44 -6.18 -2.80
CA LEU A 122 4.01 -6.93 -3.99
C LEU A 122 2.72 -7.71 -3.77
N ALA A 123 2.07 -7.59 -2.60
CA ALA A 123 0.82 -8.27 -2.31
C ALA A 123 -0.25 -7.91 -3.35
N GLY A 124 -0.88 -8.93 -3.93
CA GLY A 124 -1.88 -8.79 -5.00
C GLY A 124 -1.31 -9.04 -6.41
N VAL A 125 0.00 -8.94 -6.62
CA VAL A 125 0.66 -9.27 -7.90
C VAL A 125 1.64 -10.44 -7.78
N VAL A 126 2.31 -10.58 -6.64
CA VAL A 126 3.24 -11.68 -6.34
C VAL A 126 2.94 -12.21 -4.95
N LYS A 127 2.75 -13.53 -4.84
CA LYS A 127 2.66 -14.22 -3.56
C LYS A 127 4.06 -14.54 -3.06
N VAL A 128 4.43 -13.97 -1.93
CA VAL A 128 5.73 -14.22 -1.27
C VAL A 128 5.51 -15.13 -0.06
N THR A 129 6.20 -16.26 -0.04
CA THR A 129 6.15 -17.25 1.04
C THR A 129 7.54 -17.46 1.61
N SER A 130 7.71 -17.29 2.92
CA SER A 130 8.97 -17.64 3.60
C SER A 130 9.08 -19.15 3.73
N LEU A 131 10.23 -19.71 3.35
CA LEU A 131 10.55 -21.14 3.50
C LEU A 131 11.50 -21.40 4.68
N GLY A 132 11.86 -20.36 5.44
CA GLY A 132 12.87 -20.44 6.50
C GLY A 132 14.31 -20.38 5.96
N ALA A 133 15.29 -20.25 6.86
CA ALA A 133 16.72 -20.18 6.55
C ALA A 133 17.10 -19.13 5.47
N GLY A 134 16.38 -18.00 5.43
CA GLY A 134 16.60 -16.93 4.44
C GLY A 134 16.14 -17.28 3.02
N LYS A 135 15.37 -18.35 2.84
CA LYS A 135 14.77 -18.73 1.55
C LYS A 135 13.34 -18.22 1.44
N PHE A 136 13.01 -17.70 0.27
CA PHE A 136 11.67 -17.19 -0.04
C PHE A 136 11.22 -17.73 -1.39
N ARG A 137 9.96 -18.14 -1.48
CA ARG A 137 9.29 -18.50 -2.74
C ARG A 137 8.39 -17.36 -3.16
N LEU A 138 8.62 -16.86 -4.37
CA LEU A 138 7.79 -15.88 -5.05
C LEU A 138 7.01 -16.62 -6.14
N SER A 139 5.71 -16.44 -6.20
CA SER A 139 4.87 -17.02 -7.24
C SER A 139 3.89 -15.97 -7.75
N VAL A 140 3.81 -15.85 -9.06
CA VAL A 140 2.77 -15.04 -9.73
C VAL A 140 1.66 -16.00 -10.17
N PRO A 141 0.37 -15.64 -10.03
CA PRO A 141 -0.73 -16.46 -10.53
C PRO A 141 -0.52 -16.82 -12.01
N ASP A 142 -0.73 -18.10 -12.35
CA ASP A 142 -0.61 -18.64 -13.72
C ASP A 142 0.77 -18.45 -14.38
N GLN A 143 1.82 -18.25 -13.57
CA GLN A 143 3.20 -18.07 -14.03
C GLN A 143 4.19 -18.88 -13.18
N SER A 144 5.46 -18.83 -13.59
CA SER A 144 6.57 -19.54 -12.97
C SER A 144 6.78 -19.13 -11.51
N THR A 145 7.15 -20.10 -10.68
CA THR A 145 7.65 -19.81 -9.32
C THR A 145 9.14 -19.48 -9.36
N LEU A 146 9.58 -18.62 -8.45
CA LEU A 146 10.97 -18.28 -8.23
C LEU A 146 11.30 -18.47 -6.75
N THR A 147 12.21 -19.40 -6.46
CA THR A 147 12.77 -19.58 -5.12
C THR A 147 14.10 -18.86 -5.05
N VAL A 148 14.24 -17.96 -4.09
CA VAL A 148 15.41 -17.12 -3.89
C VAL A 148 15.99 -17.34 -2.50
N THR A 149 17.30 -17.17 -2.39
CA THR A 149 17.99 -17.22 -1.10
C THR A 149 18.63 -15.86 -0.85
N VAL A 150 18.38 -15.29 0.33
CA VAL A 150 18.98 -14.02 0.75
C VAL A 150 20.50 -14.08 0.62
N GLY A 151 21.09 -13.02 0.06
CA GLY A 151 22.52 -12.89 -0.17
C GLY A 151 23.06 -13.68 -1.36
N GLN A 152 22.21 -14.40 -2.10
CA GLN A 152 22.59 -15.19 -3.26
C GLN A 152 21.97 -14.65 -4.54
N ARG A 153 22.76 -14.51 -5.61
CA ARG A 153 22.24 -14.19 -6.95
C ARG A 153 21.61 -15.39 -7.63
N LYS A 154 22.03 -16.61 -7.27
CA LYS A 154 21.45 -17.83 -7.82
C LYS A 154 20.05 -18.03 -7.24
N ALA A 155 19.07 -18.08 -8.12
CA ALA A 155 17.69 -18.39 -7.82
C ALA A 155 17.25 -19.63 -8.60
N GLN A 156 16.11 -20.19 -8.23
CA GLN A 156 15.62 -21.44 -8.79
C GLN A 156 14.19 -21.24 -9.28
N THR A 157 13.95 -21.50 -10.55
CA THR A 157 12.63 -21.52 -11.17
C THR A 157 12.16 -22.95 -11.36
N ASP A 158 10.91 -23.13 -11.76
CA ASP A 158 10.37 -24.43 -12.14
C ASP A 158 11.13 -25.07 -13.32
N GLY A 159 11.79 -24.25 -14.15
CA GLY A 159 12.59 -24.68 -15.30
C GLY A 159 14.09 -24.83 -15.06
N GLY A 160 14.60 -24.57 -13.84
CA GLY A 160 16.03 -24.71 -13.52
C GLY A 160 16.60 -23.56 -12.70
N SER A 161 17.94 -23.43 -12.66
CA SER A 161 18.58 -22.30 -11.97
C SER A 161 18.61 -21.06 -12.87
N VAL A 162 18.32 -19.90 -12.31
CA VAL A 162 18.46 -18.59 -12.97
C VAL A 162 19.37 -17.70 -12.13
N GLU A 163 20.10 -16.80 -12.78
CA GLU A 163 20.94 -15.82 -12.09
C GLU A 163 20.26 -14.46 -12.05
N LEU A 164 20.10 -13.92 -10.84
CA LEU A 164 19.53 -12.61 -10.59
C LEU A 164 20.60 -11.52 -10.77
N PRO A 165 20.24 -10.36 -11.35
CA PRO A 165 21.17 -9.24 -11.48
C PRO A 165 21.69 -8.73 -10.14
N LEU A 166 20.92 -8.87 -9.06
CA LEU A 166 21.28 -8.47 -7.70
C LEU A 166 20.78 -9.53 -6.72
N ALA A 167 21.48 -9.67 -5.59
CA ALA A 167 21.05 -10.57 -4.53
C ALA A 167 19.83 -9.98 -3.79
N PRO A 168 18.84 -10.80 -3.41
CA PRO A 168 17.81 -10.39 -2.47
C PRO A 168 18.38 -10.25 -1.07
N ALA A 169 17.72 -9.40 -0.27
CA ALA A 169 18.06 -9.15 1.13
C ALA A 169 16.86 -9.40 2.05
N THR A 170 17.05 -9.23 3.35
CA THR A 170 15.97 -9.26 4.35
C THR A 170 16.22 -8.23 5.43
N ASP A 171 15.16 -7.63 5.95
CA ASP A 171 15.20 -6.79 7.16
C ASP A 171 15.12 -7.62 8.47
N GLY A 172 15.23 -8.95 8.36
CA GLY A 172 15.07 -9.90 9.45
C GLY A 172 13.67 -10.53 9.53
N LYS A 173 12.67 -9.95 8.84
CA LYS A 173 11.31 -10.48 8.80
C LYS A 173 10.75 -10.60 7.38
N ASN A 174 10.97 -9.58 6.56
CA ASN A 174 10.45 -9.44 5.21
C ASN A 174 11.56 -9.66 4.18
N LEU A 175 11.16 -10.17 3.02
CA LEU A 175 12.03 -10.18 1.84
C LEU A 175 12.16 -8.75 1.30
N ILE A 176 13.39 -8.35 0.98
CA ILE A 176 13.70 -7.15 0.21
C ILE A 176 14.24 -7.62 -1.14
N PHE A 177 13.48 -7.41 -2.20
CA PHE A 177 13.76 -7.96 -3.51
C PHE A 177 14.21 -6.87 -4.50
N PRO A 178 15.30 -7.08 -5.26
CA PRO A 178 15.75 -6.09 -6.24
C PRO A 178 14.75 -5.97 -7.37
N VAL A 179 14.43 -4.73 -7.75
CA VAL A 179 13.46 -4.45 -8.83
C VAL A 179 13.89 -5.07 -10.16
N SER A 180 15.20 -5.10 -10.43
CA SER A 180 15.78 -5.75 -11.61
C SER A 180 15.50 -7.25 -11.67
N GLY A 181 15.27 -7.90 -10.52
CA GLY A 181 14.91 -9.31 -10.43
C GLY A 181 13.45 -9.61 -10.77
N LEU A 182 12.55 -8.61 -10.77
CA LEU A 182 11.12 -8.82 -11.02
C LEU A 182 10.85 -9.31 -12.45
N ARG A 183 11.73 -9.00 -13.40
CA ARG A 183 11.64 -9.54 -14.77
C ARG A 183 11.81 -11.06 -14.84
N ALA A 184 12.57 -11.65 -13.90
CA ALA A 184 12.72 -13.09 -13.82
C ALA A 184 11.44 -13.81 -13.36
N LEU A 185 10.49 -13.06 -12.78
CA LEU A 185 9.14 -13.51 -12.44
C LEU A 185 8.13 -13.26 -13.57
N GLY A 186 8.56 -12.77 -14.73
CA GLY A 186 7.65 -12.38 -15.82
C GLY A 186 6.96 -11.03 -15.61
N CYS A 187 7.34 -10.27 -14.58
CA CYS A 187 6.77 -8.95 -14.32
C CYS A 187 7.42 -7.86 -15.19
N THR A 188 6.61 -6.90 -15.62
CA THR A 188 7.06 -5.66 -16.25
C THR A 188 7.12 -4.54 -15.22
N VAL A 189 8.12 -3.68 -15.34
CA VAL A 189 8.34 -2.54 -14.43
C VAL A 189 8.37 -1.27 -15.24
N THR A 190 7.43 -0.37 -14.95
CA THR A 190 7.26 0.92 -15.64
C THR A 190 7.56 2.06 -14.67
N PRO A 191 8.67 2.79 -14.85
CA PRO A 191 9.00 3.95 -14.01
C PRO A 191 7.98 5.09 -14.19
N ALA A 192 7.60 5.74 -13.09
CA ALA A 192 6.71 6.90 -13.06
C ALA A 192 7.27 7.96 -12.09
N GLY A 193 8.36 8.62 -12.49
CA GLY A 193 9.05 9.61 -11.65
C GLY A 193 9.73 8.96 -10.44
N LYS A 194 9.25 9.27 -9.22
CA LYS A 194 9.76 8.70 -7.96
C LYS A 194 9.07 7.38 -7.58
N ASP A 195 8.03 7.02 -8.32
CA ASP A 195 7.25 5.80 -8.13
C ASP A 195 7.43 4.89 -9.36
N MET A 196 6.96 3.66 -9.28
CA MET A 196 6.95 2.69 -10.38
C MET A 196 5.68 1.87 -10.37
N THR A 197 5.25 1.40 -11.53
CA THR A 197 4.20 0.38 -11.63
C THR A 197 4.85 -0.96 -11.93
N VAL A 198 4.49 -1.98 -11.18
CA VAL A 198 4.88 -3.36 -11.43
C VAL A 198 3.63 -4.10 -11.91
N ALA A 199 3.67 -4.69 -13.09
CA ALA A 199 2.60 -5.50 -13.63
C ALA A 199 3.09 -6.94 -13.84
N CYS A 200 2.40 -7.90 -13.24
CA CYS A 200 2.69 -9.33 -13.33
C CYS A 200 1.44 -10.03 -13.85
N GLY A 201 1.41 -10.37 -15.14
CA GLY A 201 0.20 -10.88 -15.79
C GLY A 201 -0.86 -9.79 -15.98
N ALA A 202 -2.11 -10.07 -15.57
CA ALA A 202 -3.23 -9.14 -15.68
C ALA A 202 -3.27 -8.08 -14.57
N ASP A 203 -2.57 -8.32 -13.46
CA ASP A 203 -2.58 -7.47 -12.28
C ASP A 203 -1.41 -6.49 -12.28
N SER A 204 -1.65 -5.29 -11.74
CA SER A 204 -0.62 -4.26 -11.60
C SER A 204 -0.73 -3.50 -10.28
N ILE A 205 0.41 -3.05 -9.77
CA ILE A 205 0.51 -2.30 -8.52
C ILE A 205 1.48 -1.13 -8.66
N GLY A 206 1.10 0.02 -8.09
CA GLY A 206 1.96 1.19 -7.98
C GLY A 206 2.77 1.14 -6.69
N LEU A 207 4.09 1.26 -6.79
CA LEU A 207 5.04 1.11 -5.69
C LEU A 207 6.05 2.24 -5.69
N LYS A 208 6.60 2.53 -4.51
CA LYS A 208 7.77 3.37 -4.39
C LYS A 208 8.99 2.50 -4.06
N PRO A 209 10.02 2.44 -4.93
CA PRO A 209 11.20 1.66 -4.65
C PRO A 209 11.98 2.21 -3.45
N ILE A 210 12.55 1.31 -2.67
CA ILE A 210 13.50 1.59 -1.60
C ILE A 210 14.89 1.71 -2.23
N VAL A 211 15.54 2.84 -2.01
CA VAL A 211 16.94 3.05 -2.35
C VAL A 211 17.69 3.29 -1.04
N PHE A 212 18.68 2.44 -0.77
CA PHE A 212 19.52 2.49 0.42
C PHE A 212 20.83 3.27 0.18
#